data_AF-A0A3D5D3X8-F1
#
_entry.id   AF-A0A3D5D3X8-F1
#
_cell.length_a   1.000
_cell.length_b   1.000
_cell.length_c   1.000
_cell.angle_alpha   90.00
_cell.angle_beta   90.00
_cell.angle_gamma   90.00
#
_symmetry.space_group_name_H-M   'P 1'
#
loop_
_entity.id
_entity.type
_entity.pdbx_description
1 polymer ?
#
loop_
_entity_poly.entity_id
_entity_poly.type
_entity_poly.pdbx_seq_one_letter_code
_entity_poly.pdbx_strand_id
1 'polypeptide(L)'
;MVKVYVPIDSTALSLGAERTAKKIMQEAQSRGVEMTLVRNGSRGLFWLEPLVEVETAQGRVAFGPVQPSDVAGLFNAEFTNALADKAKAHPLYLGLTDELAWLKKQQRLTFARVGITDPLSLEDYLAHDGYKGLKNA
;
A
#
# COMPACT_ATOMS: atom_id res chain seq x y z
N MET A 1 2.79 2.52 -15.93
CA MET A 1 1.86 1.70 -15.13
C MET A 1 2.13 1.98 -13.66
N VAL A 2 1.11 2.34 -12.89
CA VAL A 2 1.26 2.67 -11.46
C VAL A 2 1.16 1.39 -10.62
N LYS A 3 1.94 1.27 -9.54
CA LYS A 3 1.74 0.20 -8.55
C LYS A 3 0.86 0.67 -7.42
N VAL A 4 -0.15 -0.12 -7.11
CA VAL A 4 -1.06 0.06 -5.98
C VAL A 4 -0.86 -1.13 -5.05
N TYR A 5 -0.79 -0.88 -3.75
CA TYR A 5 -0.56 -1.89 -2.74
C TYR A 5 -1.78 -2.00 -1.83
N VAL A 6 -2.25 -3.23 -1.64
CA VAL A 6 -3.36 -3.54 -0.74
C VAL A 6 -2.95 -4.73 0.12
N PRO A 7 -2.87 -4.57 1.46
CA PRO A 7 -2.35 -5.62 2.31
C PRO A 7 -3.10 -6.96 2.22
N ILE A 8 -2.37 -8.06 2.44
CA ILE A 8 -2.89 -9.44 2.54
C ILE A 8 -2.65 -10.07 3.92
N ASP A 9 -2.22 -9.27 4.90
CA ASP A 9 -2.17 -9.67 6.31
C ASP A 9 -3.57 -10.05 6.82
N SER A 10 -3.66 -11.02 7.74
CA SER A 10 -4.95 -11.50 8.27
C SER A 10 -5.79 -10.40 8.92
N THR A 11 -5.17 -9.40 9.54
CA THR A 11 -5.87 -8.26 10.15
C THR A 11 -6.44 -7.34 9.08
N ALA A 12 -5.70 -7.06 8.02
CA ALA A 12 -6.22 -6.30 6.89
C ALA A 12 -7.35 -7.06 6.17
N LEU A 13 -7.21 -8.38 6.03
CA LEU A 13 -8.24 -9.24 5.43
C LEU A 13 -9.54 -9.23 6.26
N SER A 14 -9.46 -9.34 7.59
CA SER A 14 -10.65 -9.29 8.46
C SER A 14 -11.36 -7.93 8.40
N LEU A 15 -10.62 -6.86 8.12
CA LEU A 15 -11.12 -5.51 7.90
C LEU A 15 -11.58 -5.22 6.46
N GLY A 16 -11.51 -6.22 5.57
CA GLY A 16 -12.08 -6.15 4.23
C GLY A 16 -11.09 -5.89 3.08
N ALA A 17 -9.78 -5.98 3.30
CA ALA A 17 -8.75 -5.69 2.29
C ALA A 17 -8.92 -6.50 0.99
N GLU A 18 -9.40 -7.75 1.06
CA GLU A 18 -9.70 -8.56 -0.12
C GLU A 18 -10.83 -7.98 -0.98
N ARG A 19 -11.88 -7.46 -0.34
CA ARG A 19 -12.99 -6.80 -1.04
C ARG A 19 -12.52 -5.47 -1.64
N THR A 20 -11.69 -4.73 -0.91
CA THR A 20 -11.09 -3.47 -1.40
C THR A 20 -10.19 -3.72 -2.60
N ALA A 21 -9.29 -4.70 -2.54
CA ALA A 21 -8.41 -5.10 -3.65
C ALA A 21 -9.20 -5.46 -4.92
N LYS A 22 -10.23 -6.32 -4.78
CA LYS A 22 -11.11 -6.71 -5.89
C LYS A 22 -11.82 -5.50 -6.50
N LYS A 23 -12.37 -4.63 -5.66
CA LYS A 23 -13.10 -3.44 -6.13
C LYS A 23 -12.18 -2.44 -6.82
N ILE A 24 -10.94 -2.26 -6.36
CA ILE A 24 -9.92 -1.43 -7.03
C ILE A 24 -9.63 -1.98 -8.43
N MET A 25 -9.40 -3.28 -8.58
CA MET A 25 -9.12 -3.89 -9.90
C MET A 25 -10.32 -3.77 -10.85
N GLN A 26 -11.54 -4.00 -10.35
CA GLN A 26 -12.76 -3.82 -11.14
C GLN A 26 -12.95 -2.38 -11.62
N GLU A 27 -12.72 -1.40 -10.73
CA GLU A 27 -12.85 0.02 -11.04
C GLU A 27 -11.74 0.50 -11.99
N ALA A 28 -10.52 -0.05 -11.85
CA ALA A 28 -9.43 0.20 -12.79
C ALA A 28 -9.80 -0.29 -14.19
N GLN A 29 -10.30 -1.53 -14.29
CA GLN A 29 -10.72 -2.12 -15.56
C GLN A 29 -11.87 -1.34 -16.20
N SER A 30 -12.89 -0.96 -15.43
CA SER A 30 -14.05 -0.22 -15.97
C SER A 30 -13.68 1.18 -16.48
N ARG A 31 -12.62 1.78 -15.95
CA ARG A 31 -12.11 3.10 -16.33
C ARG A 31 -10.94 3.05 -17.32
N GLY A 32 -10.48 1.86 -17.71
CA GLY A 32 -9.32 1.69 -18.59
C GLY A 32 -7.99 2.17 -17.97
N VAL A 33 -7.88 2.14 -16.64
CA VAL A 33 -6.67 2.56 -15.92
C VAL A 33 -5.73 1.36 -15.77
N GLU A 34 -4.54 1.46 -16.36
CA GLU A 34 -3.51 0.44 -16.20
C GLU A 34 -2.76 0.57 -14.88
N MET A 35 -2.82 -0.49 -14.05
CA MET A 35 -2.09 -0.57 -12.78
C MET A 35 -1.64 -2.00 -12.47
N THR A 36 -0.63 -2.09 -11.62
CA THR A 36 -0.21 -3.34 -10.98
C THR A 36 -0.69 -3.33 -9.55
N LEU A 37 -1.46 -4.34 -9.14
CA LEU A 37 -1.84 -4.53 -7.75
C LEU A 37 -0.83 -5.45 -7.07
N VAL A 38 -0.18 -4.96 -6.02
CA VAL A 38 0.73 -5.74 -5.18
C VAL A 38 0.03 -6.06 -3.85
N ARG A 39 0.11 -7.32 -3.42
CA ARG A 39 -0.49 -7.79 -2.17
C ARG A 39 0.58 -7.88 -1.08
N ASN A 40 0.97 -6.72 -0.53
CA ASN A 40 1.99 -6.63 0.50
C ASN A 40 1.53 -7.10 1.89
N GLY A 41 2.45 -7.24 2.84
CA GLY A 41 2.08 -7.36 4.26
C GLY A 41 1.44 -6.07 4.80
N SER A 42 1.01 -6.08 6.07
CA SER A 42 0.59 -4.86 6.76
C SER A 42 1.79 -4.05 7.26
N ARG A 43 1.67 -2.71 7.26
CA ARG A 43 2.63 -1.80 7.91
C ARG A 43 2.52 -1.83 9.45
N GLY A 44 1.47 -2.44 10.00
CA GLY A 44 1.22 -2.54 11.45
C GLY A 44 0.38 -1.40 12.04
N LEU A 45 -0.20 -0.53 11.20
CA LEU A 45 -1.07 0.57 11.61
C LEU A 45 -2.52 0.12 11.52
N PHE A 46 -2.92 -0.86 12.34
CA PHE A 46 -4.20 -1.56 12.16
C PHE A 46 -5.44 -0.66 12.24
N TRP A 47 -5.37 0.52 12.86
CA TRP A 47 -6.46 1.50 12.85
C TRP A 47 -6.65 2.20 11.49
N LEU A 48 -5.70 2.06 10.57
CA LEU A 48 -5.76 2.57 9.19
C LEU A 48 -5.92 1.44 8.17
N GLU A 49 -6.04 0.18 8.61
CA GLU A 49 -6.27 -0.93 7.69
C GLU A 49 -7.74 -0.98 7.24
N PRO A 50 -8.03 -1.27 5.95
CA PRO A 50 -7.10 -1.51 4.85
C PRO A 50 -6.33 -0.25 4.42
N LEU A 51 -5.00 -0.29 4.50
CA LEU A 51 -4.11 0.82 4.16
C LEU A 51 -3.67 0.65 2.71
N VAL A 52 -4.30 1.40 1.81
CA VAL A 52 -3.95 1.37 0.38
C VAL A 52 -2.77 2.32 0.16
N GLU A 53 -1.73 1.85 -0.52
CA GLU A 53 -0.60 2.69 -0.88
C GLU A 53 -0.43 2.78 -2.41
N VAL A 54 0.05 3.91 -2.90
CA VAL A 54 0.33 4.15 -4.32
C VAL A 54 1.80 4.51 -4.48
N GLU A 55 2.52 3.81 -5.39
CA GLU A 55 3.91 4.12 -5.71
C GLU A 55 4.01 5.46 -6.43
N THR A 56 4.90 6.33 -5.96
CA THR A 56 5.20 7.62 -6.59
C THR A 56 6.70 7.86 -6.62
N ALA A 57 7.15 8.88 -7.35
CA ALA A 57 8.55 9.30 -7.38
C ALA A 57 9.09 9.79 -6.02
N GLN A 58 8.20 10.15 -5.07
CA GLN A 58 8.58 10.62 -3.73
C GLN A 58 8.51 9.52 -2.67
N GLY A 59 8.22 8.27 -3.08
CA GLY A 59 7.90 7.17 -2.17
C GLY A 59 6.40 6.83 -2.22
N ARG A 60 5.99 5.90 -1.36
CA ARG A 60 4.60 5.41 -1.34
C ARG A 60 3.70 6.37 -0.57
N VAL A 61 2.61 6.78 -1.20
CA VAL A 61 1.57 7.62 -0.56
C VAL A 61 0.44 6.73 -0.05
N ALA A 62 -0.02 6.97 1.17
CA ALA A 62 -1.03 6.17 1.84
C ALA A 62 -2.43 6.80 1.80
N PHE A 63 -3.42 5.91 1.70
CA PHE A 63 -4.84 6.19 1.89
C PHE A 63 -5.41 5.17 2.88
N GLY A 64 -6.12 5.60 3.92
CA GLY A 64 -6.69 4.66 4.87
C GLY A 64 -7.52 5.28 6.00
N PRO A 65 -8.42 4.48 6.62
CA PRO A 65 -8.80 3.11 6.25
C PRO A 65 -9.73 3.08 5.02
N VAL A 66 -9.41 2.29 4.00
CA VAL A 66 -10.18 2.24 2.75
C VAL A 66 -11.18 1.10 2.77
N GLN A 67 -12.46 1.44 2.62
CA GLN A 67 -13.54 0.48 2.41
C GLN A 67 -13.88 0.33 0.92
N PRO A 68 -14.53 -0.79 0.52
CA PRO A 68 -14.95 -0.98 -0.88
C PRO A 68 -15.85 0.13 -1.42
N SER A 69 -16.63 0.79 -0.56
CA SER A 69 -17.48 1.93 -0.91
C SER A 69 -16.70 3.17 -1.32
N ASP A 70 -15.48 3.34 -0.80
CA ASP A 70 -14.66 4.54 -1.00
C ASP A 70 -13.89 4.49 -2.32
N VAL A 71 -13.76 3.30 -2.92
CA VAL A 71 -12.95 3.07 -4.12
C VAL A 71 -13.38 3.96 -5.26
N ALA A 72 -14.69 4.09 -5.53
CA ALA A 72 -15.16 4.98 -6.60
C ALA A 72 -14.75 6.44 -6.34
N GLY A 73 -14.80 6.89 -5.08
CA GLY A 73 -14.35 8.21 -4.65
C GLY A 73 -12.84 8.42 -4.84
N LEU A 74 -12.02 7.41 -4.52
CA LEU A 74 -10.58 7.43 -4.76
C LEU A 74 -10.26 7.60 -6.24
N PHE A 75 -10.91 6.84 -7.13
CA PHE A 75 -10.72 7.00 -8.58
C PHE A 75 -11.20 8.35 -9.10
N ASN A 76 -12.31 8.90 -8.57
CA ASN A 76 -12.77 10.25 -8.90
C ASN A 76 -11.77 11.33 -8.46
N ALA A 77 -11.05 11.08 -7.36
CA ALA A 77 -9.97 11.93 -6.86
C ALA A 77 -8.61 11.68 -7.55
N GLU A 78 -8.57 10.85 -8.59
CA GLU A 78 -7.35 10.51 -9.32
C GLU A 78 -6.24 9.95 -8.39
N PHE A 79 -6.60 9.12 -7.40
CA PHE A 79 -5.66 8.63 -6.38
C PHE A 79 -4.43 7.89 -6.95
N THR A 80 -4.53 7.33 -8.16
CA THR A 80 -3.41 6.72 -8.91
C THR A 80 -2.32 7.72 -9.28
N ASN A 81 -2.64 9.02 -9.32
CA ASN A 81 -1.68 10.12 -9.33
C ASN A 81 -1.66 10.76 -7.94
N ALA A 82 -1.15 10.03 -6.95
CA ALA A 82 -1.30 10.38 -5.54
C ALA A 82 -0.65 11.72 -5.13
N LEU A 83 0.20 12.32 -5.98
CA LEU A 83 0.79 13.64 -5.76
C LEU A 83 -0.04 14.79 -6.35
N ALA A 84 -1.12 14.50 -7.08
CA ALA A 84 -2.06 15.49 -7.60
C ALA A 84 -2.90 16.11 -6.48
N ASP A 85 -3.31 17.37 -6.64
CA ASP A 85 -4.05 18.08 -5.61
C ASP A 85 -5.45 17.48 -5.35
N LYS A 86 -6.07 16.87 -6.37
CA LYS A 86 -7.32 16.11 -6.20
C LYS A 86 -7.15 14.92 -5.26
N ALA A 87 -6.05 14.18 -5.40
CA ALA A 87 -5.75 13.04 -4.54
C ALA A 87 -5.47 13.50 -3.10
N LYS A 88 -4.71 14.59 -2.94
CA LYS A 88 -4.42 15.21 -1.62
C LYS A 88 -5.66 15.72 -0.90
N ALA A 89 -6.67 16.16 -1.65
CA ALA A 89 -7.94 16.63 -1.11
C ALA A 89 -8.88 15.49 -0.67
N HIS A 90 -8.56 14.23 -0.99
CA HIS A 90 -9.38 13.10 -0.59
C HIS A 90 -9.35 12.92 0.95
N PRO A 91 -10.50 12.70 1.63
CA PRO A 91 -10.54 12.60 3.09
C PRO A 91 -9.66 11.50 3.70
N LEU A 92 -9.43 10.42 2.94
CA LEU A 92 -8.57 9.31 3.36
C LEU A 92 -7.09 9.51 3.06
N TYR A 93 -6.67 10.64 2.47
CA TYR A 93 -5.27 10.90 2.14
C TYR A 93 -4.43 11.08 3.41
N LEU A 94 -3.33 10.35 3.52
CA LEU A 94 -2.44 10.37 4.70
C LEU A 94 -1.03 10.93 4.38
N GLY A 95 -0.70 11.12 3.10
CA GLY A 95 0.63 11.55 2.67
C GLY A 95 1.62 10.41 2.52
N LEU A 96 2.92 10.73 2.54
CA LEU A 96 3.99 9.74 2.42
C LEU A 96 3.93 8.76 3.59
N THR A 97 3.85 7.47 3.29
CA THR A 97 3.64 6.41 4.28
C THR A 97 4.75 6.38 5.32
N ASP A 98 6.00 6.51 4.88
CA ASP A 98 7.17 6.49 5.76
C ASP A 98 7.32 7.78 6.59
N GLU A 99 6.57 8.83 6.26
CA GLU A 99 6.52 10.09 7.02
C GLU A 99 5.43 10.09 8.10
N LEU A 100 4.56 9.07 8.14
CA LEU A 100 3.59 8.92 9.22
C LEU A 100 4.32 8.82 10.56
N ALA A 101 4.01 9.73 11.48
CA ALA A 101 4.77 9.90 12.73
C ALA A 101 4.93 8.61 13.54
N TRP A 102 3.95 7.70 13.49
CA TRP A 102 4.02 6.41 14.18
C TRP A 102 5.04 5.45 13.55
N LEU A 103 5.17 5.44 12.22
CA LEU A 103 6.18 4.65 11.50
C LEU A 103 7.56 5.28 11.62
N LYS A 104 7.66 6.58 11.35
CA LYS A 104 8.93 7.32 11.29
C LYS A 104 9.72 7.28 12.60
N LYS A 105 9.05 7.15 13.74
CA LYS A 105 9.68 7.12 15.07
C LYS A 105 10.16 5.72 15.49
N GLN A 106 10.02 4.70 14.65
CA GLN A 106 10.43 3.33 14.99
C GLN A 106 11.84 2.98 14.50
N GLN A 107 12.46 2.06 15.22
CA GLN A 107 13.67 1.36 14.78
C GLN A 107 13.29 -0.06 14.31
N ARG A 108 12.84 -0.19 13.06
CA ARG A 108 12.36 -1.46 12.51
C ARG A 108 13.51 -2.35 12.03
N LEU A 109 14.36 -2.82 12.93
CA LEU A 109 15.48 -3.71 12.58
C LEU A 109 14.98 -5.06 12.04
N THR A 110 14.19 -5.78 12.84
CA THR A 110 13.58 -7.07 12.43
C THR A 110 12.46 -6.86 11.41
N PHE A 111 11.69 -5.79 11.57
CA PHE A 111 10.49 -5.50 10.77
C PHE A 111 10.78 -4.63 9.52
N ALA A 112 12.05 -4.48 9.13
CA ALA A 112 12.49 -3.59 8.06
C ALA A 112 11.75 -3.76 6.73
N ARG A 113 11.27 -4.98 6.43
CA ARG A 113 10.54 -5.33 5.20
C ARG A 113 9.02 -5.44 5.36
N VAL A 114 8.55 -5.52 6.60
CA VAL A 114 7.16 -5.87 6.91
C VAL A 114 6.25 -4.72 6.49
N GLY A 115 5.36 -5.01 5.53
CA GLY A 115 4.45 -4.05 4.92
C GLY A 115 4.98 -3.34 3.68
N ILE A 116 6.24 -3.52 3.32
CA ILE A 116 6.84 -2.94 2.11
C ILE A 116 6.76 -3.92 0.94
N THR A 117 7.18 -5.16 1.19
CA THR A 117 7.35 -6.22 0.19
C THR A 117 6.08 -7.03 -0.04
N ASP A 118 5.96 -7.62 -1.23
CA ASP A 118 5.13 -8.82 -1.43
C ASP A 118 5.76 -9.98 -0.63
N PRO A 119 5.02 -10.57 0.34
CA PRO A 119 5.58 -11.58 1.24
C PRO A 119 5.99 -12.89 0.54
N LEU A 120 5.53 -13.14 -0.70
CA LEU A 120 5.84 -14.34 -1.47
C LEU A 120 6.79 -14.06 -2.65
N SER A 121 7.24 -12.82 -2.82
CA SER A 121 8.20 -12.43 -3.87
C SER A 121 9.63 -12.62 -3.39
N LEU A 122 10.36 -13.53 -4.03
CA LEU A 122 11.78 -13.71 -3.76
C LEU A 122 12.58 -12.49 -4.25
N GLU A 123 12.18 -11.90 -5.37
CA GLU A 123 12.78 -10.67 -5.91
C GLU A 123 12.69 -9.53 -4.92
N ASP A 124 11.50 -9.31 -4.31
CA ASP A 124 11.30 -8.27 -3.30
C ASP A 124 12.17 -8.54 -2.06
N TYR A 125 12.21 -9.80 -1.62
CA TYR A 125 13.00 -10.20 -0.46
C TYR A 125 14.49 -9.90 -0.69
N LEU A 126 15.04 -10.30 -1.84
CA LEU A 126 16.44 -10.06 -2.24
C LEU A 126 16.75 -8.56 -2.38
N ALA A 127 15.83 -7.78 -2.97
CA ALA A 127 15.98 -6.34 -3.13
C ALA A 127 16.07 -5.60 -1.78
N HIS A 128 15.55 -6.19 -0.71
CA HIS A 128 15.55 -5.64 0.65
C HIS A 128 16.44 -6.43 1.61
N ASP A 129 17.66 -6.74 1.17
CA ASP A 129 18.73 -7.39 1.95
C ASP A 129 18.46 -8.85 2.33
N GLY A 130 17.47 -9.49 1.72
CA GLY A 130 17.20 -10.92 1.86
C GLY A 130 18.42 -11.75 1.51
N TYR A 131 18.64 -12.81 2.30
CA TYR A 131 19.81 -13.71 2.22
C TYR A 131 21.21 -13.07 2.35
N LYS A 132 21.37 -11.76 2.56
CA LYS A 132 22.70 -11.16 2.78
C LYS A 132 23.41 -11.77 4.00
N GLY A 133 22.69 -11.95 5.11
CA GLY A 133 23.24 -12.62 6.29
C GLY A 133 23.60 -14.08 6.05
N LEU A 134 22.75 -14.83 5.34
CA LEU A 134 23.01 -16.22 4.97
C LEU A 134 24.26 -16.36 4.10
N LYS A 135 24.49 -15.43 3.15
CA LYS A 135 25.68 -15.44 2.30
C LYS A 135 26.99 -15.18 3.06
N ASN A 136 26.91 -14.60 4.25
CA ASN A 136 28.05 -14.22 5.08
C ASN A 136 28.30 -15.18 6.25
N ALA A 137 27.56 -16.29 6.32
CA ALA A 137 27.59 -17.27 7.41
C ALA A 137 28.54 -18.44 7.14
#